data_AF-A0A819GKI0-F1
#
_entry.id   AF-A0A819GKI0-F1
#
_cell.length_a   1.000
_cell.length_b   1.000
_cell.length_c   1.000
_cell.angle_alpha   90.00
_cell.angle_beta   90.00
_cell.angle_gamma   90.00
#
_symmetry.space_group_name_H-M   'P 1'
#
loop_
_entity.id
_entity.type
_entity.pdbx_description
1 polymer ?
#
loop_
_entity_poly.entity_id
_entity_poly.type
_entity_poly.pdbx_seq_one_letter_code
_entity_poly.pdbx_strand_id
1 'polypeptide(L)'
;VAKAYQTTLSFFIQDGPSWTYLDDVSVTNSLGQELLVNGNFENSTYSYGWVGANIDQNNNAHTGQRCHSEGTSTGHNVSQTFYTTPEAVLNISFWIKWGGTGQTVSSKATIYP
;
A
#
# COMPACT_ATOMS: atom_id res chain seq x y z
N VAL A 1 6.93 -18.32 23.13
CA VAL A 1 5.99 -17.62 22.22
C VAL A 1 6.80 -16.59 21.45
N ALA A 2 6.80 -16.63 20.12
CA ALA A 2 7.51 -15.61 19.34
C ALA A 2 6.89 -14.23 19.64
N LYS A 3 7.72 -13.23 19.93
CA LYS A 3 7.24 -11.87 20.21
C LYS A 3 6.72 -11.28 18.90
N ALA A 4 5.45 -10.88 18.85
CA ALA A 4 4.90 -10.18 17.70
C ALA A 4 5.30 -8.70 17.75
N TYR A 5 5.69 -8.15 16.61
CA TYR A 5 6.03 -6.74 16.42
C TYR A 5 4.90 -6.09 15.64
N GLN A 6 4.58 -4.84 15.97
CA GLN A 6 3.64 -4.05 15.20
C GLN A 6 4.45 -3.25 14.18
N THR A 7 4.16 -3.46 12.89
CA THR A 7 4.87 -2.82 11.78
C THR A 7 3.88 -2.04 10.94
N THR A 8 4.24 -0.82 10.56
CA THR A 8 3.42 0.04 9.71
C THR A 8 4.10 0.25 8.37
N LEU A 9 3.40 -0.06 7.28
CA LEU A 9 3.74 0.43 5.95
C LEU A 9 3.03 1.78 5.75
N SER A 10 3.78 2.81 5.40
CA SER A 10 3.24 4.13 5.09
C SER A 10 3.75 4.61 3.74
N PHE A 11 2.85 5.14 2.93
CA PHE A 11 3.17 5.88 1.72
C PHE A 11 2.99 7.36 2.01
N PHE A 12 4.04 8.14 1.77
CA PHE A 12 4.00 9.59 1.81
C PHE A 12 3.94 10.06 0.36
N ILE A 13 2.76 10.44 -0.10
CA ILE A 13 2.56 10.92 -1.47
C ILE A 13 2.63 12.44 -1.42
N GLN A 14 3.72 13.00 -1.94
CA GLN A 14 3.91 14.44 -2.00
C GLN A 14 2.95 15.06 -3.02
N ASP A 15 2.46 16.26 -2.69
CA ASP A 15 1.70 17.09 -3.61
C ASP A 15 2.46 17.30 -4.93
N GLY A 16 1.79 17.02 -6.04
CA GLY A 16 2.31 17.20 -7.39
C GLY A 16 1.26 17.81 -8.30
N PRO A 17 1.63 18.24 -9.53
CA PRO A 17 0.72 18.85 -10.49
C PRO A 17 -0.29 17.84 -11.09
N SER A 18 -0.27 16.60 -10.65
CA SER A 18 -1.05 15.50 -11.21
C SER A 18 -1.46 14.54 -10.10
N TRP A 19 -2.61 13.92 -10.30
CA TRP A 19 -3.13 12.87 -9.43
C TRP A 19 -2.16 11.69 -9.35
N THR A 20 -2.10 11.08 -8.18
CA THR A 20 -1.38 9.83 -7.94
C THR A 20 -2.38 8.72 -7.68
N TYR A 21 -2.15 7.56 -8.28
CA TYR A 21 -2.94 6.36 -8.08
C TYR A 21 -2.04 5.26 -7.55
N LEU A 22 -2.40 4.66 -6.43
CA LEU A 22 -1.72 3.55 -5.77
C LEU A 22 -2.63 2.34 -5.82
N ASP A 23 -2.08 1.20 -6.24
CA ASP A 23 -2.85 -0.03 -6.39
C ASP A 23 -1.97 -1.27 -6.16
N ASP A 24 -2.58 -2.44 -6.02
CA ASP A 24 -1.92 -3.73 -5.89
C ASP A 24 -0.79 -3.75 -4.84
N VAL A 25 -1.04 -3.15 -3.67
CA VAL A 25 -0.07 -3.12 -2.57
C VAL A 25 0.00 -4.49 -1.91
N SER A 26 1.19 -5.06 -1.82
CA SER A 26 1.44 -6.37 -1.22
C SER A 26 2.64 -6.31 -0.30
N VAL A 27 2.52 -6.96 0.86
CA VAL A 27 3.65 -7.23 1.75
C VAL A 27 3.61 -8.71 2.10
N THR A 28 4.58 -9.46 1.61
CA THR A 28 4.72 -10.88 1.94
C THR A 28 5.92 -11.14 2.83
N ASN A 29 5.81 -12.11 3.73
CA ASN A 29 6.97 -12.63 4.45
C ASN A 29 7.78 -13.61 3.59
N SER A 30 8.85 -14.18 4.15
CA SER A 30 9.71 -15.17 3.46
C SER A 30 8.99 -16.48 3.08
N LEU A 31 7.80 -16.74 3.63
CA LEU A 31 6.94 -17.88 3.29
C LEU A 31 5.92 -17.54 2.18
N GLY A 32 5.91 -16.31 1.68
CA GLY A 32 4.95 -15.84 0.68
C GLY A 32 3.55 -15.53 1.25
N GLN A 33 3.41 -15.47 2.59
CA GLN A 33 2.14 -15.10 3.21
C GLN A 33 1.93 -13.59 3.11
N GLU A 34 0.79 -13.18 2.54
CA GLU A 34 0.33 -11.79 2.52
C GLU A 34 0.01 -11.30 3.94
N LEU A 35 0.50 -10.11 4.27
CA LEU A 35 0.36 -9.49 5.59
C LEU A 35 -0.61 -8.32 5.59
N LEU A 36 -0.91 -7.75 4.42
CA LEU A 36 -1.90 -6.69 4.28
C LEU A 36 -3.28 -7.28 3.99
N VAL A 37 -4.31 -6.55 4.40
CA VAL A 37 -5.66 -6.76 3.90
C VAL A 37 -5.99 -5.69 2.86
N ASN A 38 -6.80 -6.06 1.87
CA ASN A 38 -7.35 -5.13 0.87
C ASN A 38 -6.26 -4.28 0.18
N GLY A 39 -5.14 -4.89 -0.18
CA GLY A 39 -4.03 -4.21 -0.87
C GLY A 39 -4.35 -3.79 -2.31
N ASN A 40 -5.32 -4.45 -2.93
CA ASN A 40 -5.88 -4.14 -4.25
C ASN A 40 -7.07 -3.18 -4.20
N PHE A 41 -7.44 -2.67 -3.02
CA PHE A 41 -8.51 -1.68 -2.83
C PHE A 41 -9.91 -2.04 -3.33
N GLU A 42 -10.19 -3.31 -3.63
CA GLU A 42 -11.48 -3.75 -4.19
C GLU A 42 -12.61 -3.83 -3.17
N ASN A 43 -12.31 -3.78 -1.87
CA ASN A 43 -13.33 -3.71 -0.84
C ASN A 43 -13.95 -2.32 -0.78
N SER A 44 -15.25 -2.23 -1.09
CA SER A 44 -16.02 -0.97 -1.14
C SER A 44 -16.27 -0.32 0.22
N THR A 45 -15.93 -0.99 1.32
CA THR A 45 -15.93 -0.36 2.65
C THR A 45 -14.73 0.57 2.72
N TYR A 46 -14.97 1.89 2.60
CA TYR A 46 -13.94 2.92 2.60
C TYR A 46 -12.80 2.59 3.56
N SER A 47 -11.60 2.40 2.99
CA SER A 47 -10.34 2.17 3.69
C SER A 47 -10.25 0.91 4.59
N TYR A 48 -10.94 -0.20 4.28
CA TYR A 48 -10.82 -1.44 5.08
C TYR A 48 -9.34 -1.84 5.31
N GLY A 49 -8.87 -1.74 6.56
CA GLY A 49 -7.48 -2.00 6.96
C GLY A 49 -6.50 -0.84 6.72
N TRP A 50 -6.88 0.19 5.96
CA TRP A 50 -6.05 1.33 5.63
C TRP A 50 -6.48 2.59 6.38
N VAL A 51 -5.51 3.34 6.89
CA VAL A 51 -5.71 4.68 7.41
C VAL A 51 -5.38 5.67 6.31
N GLY A 52 -6.30 6.61 6.05
CA GLY A 52 -6.09 7.68 5.07
C GLY A 52 -6.35 7.29 3.61
N ALA A 53 -6.77 6.05 3.32
CA ALA A 53 -7.04 5.66 1.94
C ALA A 53 -8.33 6.32 1.41
N ASN A 54 -8.17 7.15 0.38
CA ASN A 54 -9.24 7.61 -0.49
C ASN A 54 -9.42 6.62 -1.66
N ILE A 55 -10.55 5.92 -1.70
CA ILE A 55 -10.83 4.87 -2.70
C ILE A 55 -11.58 5.47 -3.87
N ASP A 56 -11.00 5.37 -5.06
CA ASP A 56 -11.62 5.82 -6.31
C ASP A 56 -11.94 4.61 -7.20
N GLN A 57 -13.08 4.69 -7.88
CA GLN A 57 -13.51 3.71 -8.86
C GLN A 57 -13.41 4.37 -10.25
N ASN A 58 -12.26 4.18 -10.91
CA ASN A 58 -11.92 4.90 -12.13
C ASN A 58 -11.10 4.06 -13.13
N ASN A 59 -10.78 4.65 -14.29
CA ASN A 59 -9.95 4.02 -15.33
C ASN A 59 -8.44 4.07 -15.06
N ASN A 60 -8.03 4.38 -13.82
CA ASN A 60 -6.62 4.44 -13.40
C ASN A 60 -6.23 3.32 -12.45
N ALA A 61 -7.17 2.46 -12.05
CA ALA A 61 -6.84 1.21 -11.38
C ALA A 61 -5.93 0.35 -12.27
N HIS A 62 -4.95 -0.31 -11.67
CA HIS A 62 -4.02 -1.18 -12.37
C HIS A 62 -4.65 -2.53 -12.65
N THR A 63 -5.29 -3.10 -11.63
CA THR A 63 -6.15 -4.28 -11.77
C THR A 63 -7.52 -3.99 -11.16
N GLY A 64 -8.52 -4.79 -11.52
CA GLY A 64 -9.87 -4.60 -10.99
C GLY A 64 -10.53 -3.28 -11.44
N GLN A 65 -11.20 -2.60 -10.52
CA GLN A 65 -12.00 -1.40 -10.74
C GLN A 65 -11.66 -0.26 -9.79
N ARG A 66 -10.90 -0.52 -8.71
CA ARG A 66 -10.64 0.43 -7.64
C ARG A 66 -9.16 0.58 -7.37
N CYS A 67 -8.79 1.78 -6.97
CA CYS A 67 -7.45 2.07 -6.49
C CYS A 67 -7.52 3.15 -5.40
N HIS A 68 -6.42 3.35 -4.69
CA HIS A 68 -6.26 4.54 -3.88
C HIS A 68 -5.85 5.72 -4.77
N SER A 69 -6.53 6.86 -4.63
CA SER A 69 -6.23 8.07 -5.41
C SER A 69 -5.94 9.27 -4.51
N GLU A 70 -4.90 10.03 -4.86
CA GLU A 70 -4.54 11.27 -4.16
C GLU A 70 -4.51 12.47 -5.11
N GLY A 71 -5.15 13.55 -4.64
CA GLY A 71 -5.28 14.82 -5.35
C GLY A 71 -4.03 15.71 -5.22
N THR A 72 -4.14 16.95 -5.71
CA THR A 72 -2.99 17.84 -5.93
C THR A 72 -2.77 18.89 -4.83
N SER A 73 -3.48 18.81 -3.70
CA SER A 73 -3.61 19.96 -2.77
C SER A 73 -3.35 19.68 -1.29
N THR A 74 -3.05 18.45 -0.90
CA THR A 74 -2.62 18.12 0.45
C THR A 74 -1.85 16.80 0.41
N GLY A 75 -0.59 16.79 0.84
CA GLY A 75 0.15 15.55 1.01
C GLY A 75 -0.60 14.62 1.96
N HIS A 76 -0.96 13.44 1.48
CA HIS A 76 -1.71 12.46 2.25
C HIS A 76 -0.84 11.23 2.55
N ASN A 77 -1.04 10.71 3.76
CA ASN A 77 -0.40 9.49 4.20
C ASN A 77 -1.43 8.38 4.17
N VAL A 78 -1.21 7.39 3.33
CA VAL A 78 -1.95 6.13 3.37
C VAL A 78 -1.08 5.09 4.05
N SER A 79 -1.63 4.41 5.04
CA SER A 79 -0.88 3.45 5.84
C SER A 79 -1.71 2.28 6.32
N GLN A 80 -1.04 1.15 6.54
CA GLN A 80 -1.64 -0.02 7.16
C GLN A 80 -0.65 -0.64 8.13
N THR A 81 -1.17 -1.02 9.30
CA THR A 81 -0.41 -1.65 10.35
C THR A 81 -0.73 -3.14 10.42
N PHE A 82 0.31 -3.96 10.48
CA PHE A 82 0.23 -5.41 10.50
C PHE A 82 1.24 -5.98 11.50
N TYR A 83 1.15 -7.29 11.77
CA TYR A 83 2.04 -7.96 12.70
C TYR A 83 3.19 -8.66 11.98
N THR A 84 4.39 -8.54 12.54
CA THR A 84 5.59 -9.21 12.08
C THR A 84 6.27 -9.95 13.23
N THR A 85 7.31 -10.71 12.92
CA THR A 85 8.22 -11.30 13.89
C THR A 85 9.59 -10.62 13.79
N PRO A 86 10.40 -10.63 14.87
CA PRO A 86 11.81 -10.23 14.79
C PRO A 86 12.51 -10.92 13.62
N GLU A 87 13.39 -10.17 12.95
CA GLU A 87 14.20 -10.65 11.82
C GLU A 87 13.39 -11.08 10.59
N ALA A 88 12.09 -10.78 10.56
CA ALA A 88 11.26 -11.05 9.38
C ALA A 88 11.82 -10.28 8.18
N VAL A 89 12.01 -11.01 7.08
CA VAL A 89 12.30 -10.44 5.76
C VAL A 89 10.97 -10.28 5.03
N LEU A 90 10.67 -9.04 4.67
CA LEU A 90 9.46 -8.63 3.98
C LEU A 90 9.79 -8.35 2.52
N ASN A 91 8.99 -8.89 1.61
CA ASN A 91 8.95 -8.46 0.21
C ASN A 91 7.77 -7.52 0.07
N ILE A 92 8.03 -6.29 -0.39
CA ILE A 92 7.03 -5.24 -0.53
C ILE A 92 6.90 -4.96 -2.03
N SER A 93 5.68 -4.91 -2.54
CA SER A 93 5.43 -4.43 -3.91
C SER A 93 4.16 -3.59 -3.96
N PHE A 94 4.10 -2.69 -4.92
CA PHE A 94 2.90 -1.90 -5.22
C PHE A 94 2.98 -1.39 -6.65
N TRP A 95 1.83 -1.09 -7.25
CA TRP A 95 1.76 -0.32 -8.47
C TRP A 95 1.46 1.14 -8.15
N ILE A 96 2.13 2.04 -8.84
CA ILE A 96 1.90 3.48 -8.70
C ILE A 96 1.86 4.15 -10.07
N LYS A 97 0.89 5.03 -10.27
CA LYS A 97 0.78 5.91 -11.43
C LYS A 97 0.78 7.35 -10.98
N TRP A 98 1.69 8.12 -11.54
CA TRP A 98 1.72 9.56 -11.40
C TRP A 98 1.75 10.18 -12.80
N GLY A 99 0.68 10.90 -13.15
CA GLY A 99 0.47 11.36 -14.52
C GLY A 99 0.06 10.24 -15.48
N GLY A 100 0.78 10.07 -16.60
CA GLY A 100 0.32 9.29 -17.75
C GLY A 100 0.48 7.77 -17.64
N THR A 101 1.58 7.28 -17.06
CA THR A 101 1.94 5.86 -17.05
C THR A 101 2.21 5.40 -15.62
N GLY A 102 1.73 4.21 -15.26
CA GLY A 102 2.04 3.58 -13.99
C GLY A 102 3.11 2.51 -14.08
N GLN A 103 3.67 2.15 -12.94
CA GLN A 103 4.75 1.20 -12.81
C GLN A 103 4.62 0.40 -11.51
N THR A 104 5.06 -0.85 -11.55
CA THR A 104 5.24 -1.66 -10.33
C THR A 104 6.60 -1.35 -9.71
N VAL A 105 6.59 -1.09 -8.41
CA VAL A 105 7.76 -0.91 -7.57
C VAL A 105 7.83 -2.08 -6.59
N SER A 106 9.04 -2.62 -6.41
CA SER A 106 9.28 -3.70 -5.46
C SER A 106 10.52 -3.40 -4.61
N SER A 107 10.47 -3.78 -3.34
CA SER A 107 11.54 -3.61 -2.38
C SER A 107 11.58 -4.77 -1.39
N LYS A 108 12.67 -4.85 -0.63
CA LYS A 108 12.82 -5.78 0.50
C LYS A 108 13.19 -5.01 1.75
N ALA A 109 12.60 -5.40 2.88
CA ALA A 109 12.90 -4.83 4.18
C ALA A 109 13.14 -5.94 5.21
N THR A 110 14.03 -5.69 6.17
CA THR A 110 14.27 -6.59 7.31
C THR A 110 13.84 -5.89 8.58
N ILE A 111 13.04 -6.57 9.41
CA ILE A 111 12.63 -6.06 10.72
C ILE A 111 13.71 -6.37 11.74
N TYR A 112 14.28 -5.33 12.34
CA TYR A 112 15.26 -5.48 13.42
C TYR A 112 14.59 -5.43 14.80
N PRO A 113 15.20 -6.06 15.83
CA PRO A 113 14.66 -6.12 17.18
C PRO A 113 14.40 -4.77 17.86
#